data_AF-A0A357Z7H5-F1
#
_entry.id   AF-A0A357Z7H5-F1
#
_cell.length_a   1.000
_cell.length_b   1.000
_cell.length_c   1.000
_cell.angle_alpha   90.00
_cell.angle_beta   90.00
_cell.angle_gamma   90.00
#
_symmetry.space_group_name_H-M   'P 1'
#
loop_
_entity.id
_entity.type
_entity.pdbx_description
1 polymer ?
#
loop_
_entity_poly.entity_id
_entity_poly.type
_entity_poly.pdbx_seq_one_letter_code
_entity_poly.pdbx_strand_id
1 'polypeptide(L)'
;MVKNEILAKYWDLKEVNDAFAKMHPEELQYDLKAEVFLVLCEMNEDKLIGLYERNELKFYIVRTMLNMIKSDRSGFYKNYRNHTEFVNTDKDFEVIDYDKLDLVDKLSKNLEGLHWYNATLLKLYAIDFKKNAKELSRKTGIPYMSIIRTINKTKKQMKQNIRK
;
A
#
# COMPACT_ATOMS: atom_id res chain seq x y z
N MET A 1 24.45 -27.32 -14.26
CA MET A 1 24.14 -27.03 -12.85
C MET A 1 22.74 -27.52 -12.60
N VAL A 2 22.51 -28.20 -11.48
CA VAL A 2 21.18 -28.68 -11.13
C VAL A 2 20.40 -27.51 -10.53
N LYS A 3 19.12 -27.34 -10.89
CA LYS A 3 18.24 -26.26 -10.38
C LYS A 3 18.38 -26.01 -8.87
N ASN A 4 18.43 -27.08 -8.08
CA ASN A 4 18.52 -27.00 -6.61
C ASN A 4 19.81 -26.34 -6.13
N GLU A 5 20.93 -26.51 -6.84
CA GLU A 5 22.21 -25.88 -6.49
C GLU A 5 22.14 -24.36 -6.68
N ILE A 6 21.49 -23.92 -7.77
CA ILE A 6 21.28 -22.49 -8.05
C ILE A 6 20.40 -21.89 -6.94
N LEU A 7 19.31 -22.56 -6.59
CA LEU A 7 18.40 -22.10 -5.55
C LEU A 7 19.07 -22.01 -4.18
N ALA A 8 19.80 -23.06 -3.77
CA ALA A 8 20.55 -23.05 -2.51
C ALA A 8 21.55 -21.90 -2.46
N LYS A 9 22.31 -21.69 -3.54
CA LYS A 9 23.24 -20.56 -3.66
C LYS A 9 22.54 -19.21 -3.49
N TYR A 10 21.38 -19.01 -4.11
CA TYR A 10 20.64 -17.75 -4.04
C TYR A 10 19.95 -17.55 -2.70
N TRP A 11 19.59 -18.63 -2.00
CA TRP A 11 19.03 -18.57 -0.66
C TRP A 11 20.01 -17.94 0.33
N ASP A 12 21.29 -18.32 0.26
CA ASP A 12 22.34 -17.81 1.15
C ASP A 12 23.01 -16.53 0.62
N LEU A 13 22.67 -16.10 -0.59
CA LEU A 13 23.33 -14.96 -1.23
C LEU A 13 23.04 -13.66 -0.48
N LYS A 14 24.10 -13.01 0.00
CA LYS A 14 24.02 -11.78 0.79
C LYS A 14 23.16 -10.70 0.13
N GLU A 15 23.35 -10.43 -1.15
CA GLU A 15 22.58 -9.39 -1.87
C GLU A 15 21.07 -9.68 -1.90
N VAL A 16 20.69 -10.95 -1.97
CA VAL A 16 19.29 -11.38 -1.96
C VAL A 16 18.72 -11.18 -0.55
N ASN A 17 19.45 -11.62 0.48
CA ASN A 17 19.06 -11.43 1.87
C ASN A 17 18.94 -9.94 2.25
N ASP A 18 19.89 -9.11 1.82
CA ASP A 18 19.84 -7.65 2.01
C ASP A 18 18.62 -7.01 1.31
N ALA A 19 18.11 -7.61 0.22
CA ALA A 19 16.91 -7.12 -0.45
C ALA A 19 15.63 -7.45 0.33
N PHE A 20 15.52 -8.65 0.89
CA PHE A 20 14.40 -9.05 1.75
C PHE A 20 14.40 -8.28 3.07
N ALA A 21 15.57 -8.03 3.66
CA ALA A 21 15.71 -7.26 4.91
C ALA A 21 15.21 -5.81 4.82
N LYS A 22 15.10 -5.25 3.60
CA LYS A 22 14.56 -3.90 3.36
C LYS A 22 13.03 -3.85 3.31
N MET A 23 12.36 -5.00 3.37
CA MET A 23 10.91 -5.08 3.25
C MET A 23 10.27 -5.03 4.64
N HIS A 24 9.19 -4.27 4.77
CA HIS A 24 8.39 -4.19 6.00
C HIS A 24 7.00 -4.81 5.79
N PRO A 25 6.40 -5.43 6.82
CA PRO A 25 6.89 -5.61 8.20
C PRO A 25 8.05 -6.61 8.34
N GLU A 26 8.90 -6.45 9.37
CA GLU A 26 10.11 -7.28 9.58
C GLU A 26 9.77 -8.76 9.84
N GLU A 27 8.71 -9.00 10.61
CA GLU A 27 8.23 -10.35 10.95
C GLU A 27 7.89 -11.19 9.71
N LEU A 28 7.45 -10.54 8.63
CA LEU A 28 7.05 -11.21 7.39
C LEU A 28 8.20 -11.40 6.40
N GLN A 29 9.41 -10.93 6.69
CA GLN A 29 10.54 -11.00 5.75
C GLN A 29 10.94 -12.44 5.42
N TYR A 30 10.95 -13.31 6.43
CA TYR A 30 11.28 -14.72 6.24
C TYR A 30 10.23 -15.45 5.42
N ASP A 31 8.94 -15.27 5.77
CA ASP A 31 7.83 -15.88 5.04
C ASP A 31 7.78 -15.40 3.58
N LEU A 32 8.01 -14.11 3.36
CA LEU A 32 8.11 -13.54 2.02
C LEU A 32 9.25 -14.19 1.23
N LYS A 33 10.42 -14.37 1.85
CA LYS A 33 11.55 -15.05 1.21
C LYS A 33 11.19 -16.48 0.86
N ALA A 34 10.60 -17.23 1.79
CA ALA A 34 10.16 -18.60 1.57
C ALA A 34 9.17 -18.71 0.39
N GLU A 35 8.15 -17.85 0.36
CA GLU A 35 7.16 -17.79 -0.72
C GLU A 35 7.76 -17.43 -2.08
N VAL A 36 8.67 -16.47 -2.14
CA VAL A 36 9.37 -16.14 -3.40
C VAL A 36 10.18 -17.34 -3.90
N PHE A 37 10.87 -18.05 -2.99
CA PHE A 37 11.64 -19.23 -3.37
C PHE A 37 10.77 -20.42 -3.73
N LEU A 38 9.58 -20.57 -3.13
CA LEU A 38 8.59 -21.57 -3.54
C LEU A 38 8.19 -21.36 -5.01
N VAL A 39 7.92 -20.11 -5.42
CA VAL A 39 7.65 -19.79 -6.84
C VAL A 39 8.80 -20.18 -7.76
N LEU A 40 10.05 -20.06 -7.32
CA LEU A 40 11.21 -20.51 -8.10
C LEU A 40 11.32 -22.04 -8.13
N CYS A 41 11.01 -22.71 -7.02
CA CYS A 41 10.96 -24.17 -6.93
C CYS A 41 9.88 -24.78 -7.82
N GLU A 42 8.74 -24.11 -8.00
CA GLU A 42 7.66 -24.55 -8.89
C GLU A 42 7.90 -24.18 -10.36
N MET A 43 8.83 -23.27 -10.64
CA MET A 43 9.15 -22.85 -12.00
C MET A 43 9.77 -24.00 -12.82
N ASN A 44 9.46 -24.03 -14.12
CA ASN A 44 10.14 -24.90 -15.07
C ASN A 44 11.67 -24.71 -15.01
N GLU A 45 12.40 -25.81 -14.98
CA GLU A 45 13.86 -25.85 -14.83
C GLU A 45 14.61 -25.10 -15.95
N ASP A 46 14.24 -25.30 -17.21
CA ASP A 46 14.89 -24.66 -18.36
C ASP A 46 14.78 -23.13 -18.26
N LYS A 47 13.62 -22.64 -17.80
CA LYS A 47 13.38 -21.21 -17.60
C LYS A 47 14.29 -20.65 -16.51
N LEU A 48 14.43 -21.38 -15.39
CA LEU A 48 15.27 -20.95 -14.27
C LEU A 48 16.75 -20.94 -14.65
N ILE A 49 17.23 -22.00 -15.31
CA ILE A 49 18.60 -22.08 -15.80
C ILE A 49 18.88 -20.95 -16.79
N GLY A 50 17.98 -20.70 -17.74
CA GLY A 50 18.14 -19.59 -18.68
C GLY A 50 18.19 -18.22 -18.00
N LEU A 51 17.36 -17.97 -16.97
CA LEU A 51 17.42 -16.73 -16.18
C LEU A 51 18.75 -16.60 -15.42
N TYR A 52 19.28 -17.71 -14.91
CA TYR A 52 20.56 -17.74 -14.21
C TYR A 52 21.73 -17.43 -15.16
N GLU A 53 21.79 -18.10 -16.32
CA GLU A 53 22.85 -17.91 -17.32
C GLU A 53 22.90 -16.48 -17.86
N ARG A 54 21.73 -15.82 -18.01
CA ARG A 54 21.65 -14.41 -18.41
C ARG A 54 21.85 -13.41 -17.27
N ASN A 55 22.11 -13.88 -16.05
CA ASN A 55 22.24 -13.03 -14.85
C ASN A 55 20.97 -12.19 -14.54
N GLU A 56 19.80 -12.70 -14.93
CA GLU A 56 18.50 -12.05 -14.76
C GLU A 56 17.77 -12.51 -13.50
N LEU A 57 18.20 -13.63 -12.90
CA LEU A 57 17.51 -14.28 -11.78
C LEU A 57 17.35 -13.35 -10.57
N LYS A 58 18.35 -12.52 -10.24
CA LYS A 58 18.26 -11.52 -9.17
C LYS A 58 17.12 -10.53 -9.40
N PHE A 59 16.99 -10.02 -10.63
CA PHE A 59 15.92 -9.08 -10.99
C PHE A 59 14.55 -9.75 -10.95
N TYR A 60 14.48 -11.02 -11.37
CA TYR A 60 13.25 -11.81 -11.28
C TYR A 60 12.79 -12.00 -9.83
N ILE A 61 13.72 -12.32 -8.91
CA ILE A 61 13.45 -12.45 -7.47
C ILE A 61 12.90 -11.14 -6.92
N VAL A 62 13.59 -10.02 -7.17
CA VAL A 62 13.16 -8.69 -6.70
C VAL A 62 11.78 -8.33 -7.26
N ARG A 63 11.52 -8.61 -8.55
CA ARG A 63 10.21 -8.36 -9.17
C ARG A 63 9.11 -9.18 -8.51
N THR A 64 9.37 -10.46 -8.25
CA THR A 64 8.40 -11.38 -7.62
C THR A 64 8.08 -10.92 -6.21
N MET A 65 9.11 -10.60 -5.42
CA MET A 65 9.01 -10.03 -4.07
C MET A 65 8.16 -8.76 -4.05
N LEU A 66 8.45 -7.80 -4.94
CA LEU A 66 7.70 -6.54 -5.02
C LEU A 66 6.22 -6.75 -5.39
N ASN A 67 5.93 -7.70 -6.27
CA ASN A 67 4.56 -8.02 -6.65
C ASN A 67 3.77 -8.61 -5.47
N MET A 68 4.39 -9.48 -4.68
CA MET A 68 3.77 -10.09 -3.49
C MET A 68 3.45 -9.06 -2.41
N ILE A 69 4.39 -8.16 -2.11
CA ILE A 69 4.19 -7.10 -1.10
C ILE A 69 3.16 -6.06 -1.54
N LYS A 70 3.29 -5.56 -2.77
CA LYS A 70 2.51 -4.38 -3.21
C LYS A 70 1.08 -4.73 -3.61
N SER A 71 0.82 -5.96 -4.01
CA SER A 71 -0.52 -6.38 -4.40
C SER A 71 -1.36 -6.75 -3.19
N ASP A 72 -2.52 -6.14 -3.08
CA ASP A 72 -3.63 -6.50 -2.17
C ASP A 72 -4.42 -7.74 -2.63
N ARG A 73 -4.08 -8.29 -3.80
CA ARG A 73 -4.71 -9.47 -4.38
C ARG A 73 -3.81 -10.70 -4.39
N SER A 74 -2.54 -10.56 -3.98
CA SER A 74 -1.59 -11.67 -3.95
C SER A 74 -2.01 -12.71 -2.90
N GLY A 75 -1.62 -13.98 -3.12
CA GLY A 75 -1.77 -15.02 -2.10
C GLY A 75 -1.04 -14.63 -0.80
N PHE A 76 0.13 -14.01 -0.94
CA PHE A 76 0.91 -13.49 0.18
C PHE A 76 0.11 -12.47 1.03
N TYR A 77 -0.60 -11.53 0.38
CA TYR A 77 -1.43 -10.58 1.12
C TYR A 77 -2.51 -11.29 1.94
N LYS A 78 -3.21 -12.26 1.35
CA LYS A 78 -4.28 -13.00 2.02
C LYS A 78 -3.77 -13.84 3.20
N ASN A 79 -2.65 -14.52 3.00
CA ASN A 79 -2.14 -15.55 3.91
C ASN A 79 -1.21 -15.02 4.99
N TYR A 80 -0.65 -13.82 4.85
CA TYR A 80 0.34 -13.30 5.80
C TYR A 80 0.09 -11.86 6.20
N ARG A 81 -0.34 -10.99 5.27
CA ARG A 81 -0.49 -9.54 5.53
C ARG A 81 -1.90 -9.13 5.97
N ASN A 82 -2.92 -9.89 5.59
CA ASN A 82 -4.32 -9.66 5.92
C ASN A 82 -4.77 -10.47 7.15
N HIS A 83 -3.84 -10.73 8.06
CA HIS A 83 -4.17 -11.31 9.35
C HIS A 83 -4.66 -10.18 10.25
N THR A 84 -5.98 -10.12 10.43
CA THR A 84 -6.56 -9.42 11.57
C THR A 84 -6.52 -10.43 12.71
N GLU A 85 -5.53 -10.32 13.59
CA GLU A 85 -5.64 -11.01 14.87
C GLU A 85 -6.92 -10.50 15.55
N PHE A 86 -7.73 -11.42 16.09
CA PHE A 86 -8.77 -11.03 17.05
C PHE A 86 -8.06 -10.51 18.30
N VAL A 87 -7.71 -9.22 18.29
CA VAL A 87 -7.19 -8.54 19.47
C VAL A 87 -8.36 -8.45 20.46
N ASN A 88 -8.29 -9.17 21.58
CA ASN A 88 -9.11 -8.86 22.75
C ASN A 88 -8.80 -7.40 23.12
N THR A 89 -9.71 -6.50 22.77
CA THR A 89 -9.52 -5.07 22.85
C THR A 89 -9.55 -4.62 24.30
N ASP A 90 -8.37 -4.44 24.89
CA ASP A 90 -8.19 -3.52 26.02
C ASP A 90 -6.98 -2.57 25.84
N LYS A 91 -6.20 -2.70 24.75
CA LYS A 91 -5.13 -1.75 24.43
C LYS A 91 -5.00 -1.56 22.92
N ASP A 92 -5.67 -0.53 22.41
CA ASP A 92 -5.44 0.01 21.07
C ASP A 92 -3.99 0.52 20.97
N PHE A 93 -3.09 -0.28 20.43
CA PHE A 93 -1.84 0.22 19.88
C PHE A 93 -2.04 0.49 18.40
N GLU A 94 -2.40 1.73 18.05
CA GLU A 94 -2.32 2.19 16.68
C GLU A 94 -0.85 2.20 16.24
N VAL A 95 -0.51 1.45 15.21
CA VAL A 95 0.77 1.58 14.52
C VAL A 95 0.79 2.97 13.86
N ILE A 96 1.53 3.90 14.45
CA ILE A 96 1.66 5.28 13.98
C ILE A 96 2.53 5.29 12.72
N ASP A 97 1.88 5.31 11.56
CA ASP A 97 2.52 5.57 10.27
C ASP A 97 2.91 7.06 10.19
N TYR A 98 4.17 7.37 10.51
CA TYR A 98 4.68 8.75 10.57
C TYR A 98 4.52 9.52 9.25
N ASP A 99 4.57 8.85 8.10
CA ASP A 99 4.34 9.47 6.79
C ASP A 99 2.86 9.85 6.59
N LYS A 100 1.93 9.07 7.16
CA LYS A 100 0.51 9.46 7.20
C LYS A 100 0.26 10.61 8.16
N LEU A 101 0.97 10.71 9.28
CA LEU A 101 0.84 11.83 10.22
C LEU A 101 1.17 13.17 9.55
N ASP A 102 2.30 13.25 8.85
CA ASP A 102 2.71 14.47 8.15
C ASP A 102 1.73 14.87 7.03
N LEU A 103 1.15 13.88 6.35
CA LEU A 103 0.09 14.13 5.36
C LEU A 103 -1.20 14.67 6.00
N VAL A 104 -1.60 14.12 7.15
CA VAL A 104 -2.78 14.55 7.91
C VAL A 104 -2.59 15.97 8.45
N ASP A 105 -1.41 16.31 8.94
CA ASP A 105 -1.08 17.67 9.40
C ASP A 105 -1.08 18.68 8.25
N LYS A 106 -0.50 18.32 7.10
CA LYS A 106 -0.54 19.14 5.89
C LYS A 106 -1.96 19.36 5.38
N LEU A 107 -2.81 18.33 5.46
CA LEU A 107 -4.23 18.41 5.12
C LEU A 107 -4.99 19.33 6.07
N SER A 108 -4.75 19.21 7.37
CA SER A 108 -5.41 20.01 8.42
C SER A 108 -5.08 21.49 8.29
N LYS A 109 -3.79 21.83 8.14
CA LYS A 109 -3.32 23.22 7.88
C LYS A 109 -3.90 23.79 6.58
N ASN A 110 -4.02 22.96 5.55
CA ASN A 110 -4.66 23.39 4.30
C ASN A 110 -6.15 23.65 4.49
N LEU A 111 -6.83 22.85 5.30
CA LEU A 111 -8.26 23.02 5.58
C LEU A 111 -8.56 24.38 6.25
N GLU A 112 -7.68 24.82 7.15
CA GLU A 112 -7.77 26.13 7.82
C GLU A 112 -7.62 27.31 6.84
N GLY A 113 -6.82 27.13 5.78
CA GLY A 113 -6.65 28.13 4.72
C GLY A 113 -7.79 28.18 3.70
N LEU A 114 -8.79 27.29 3.79
CA LEU A 114 -9.94 27.30 2.90
C LEU A 114 -11.10 28.13 3.46
N HIS A 115 -11.88 28.72 2.56
CA HIS A 115 -13.12 29.38 2.93
C HIS A 115 -14.04 28.42 3.71
N TRP A 116 -14.59 28.89 4.84
CA TRP A 116 -15.39 28.10 5.79
C TRP A 116 -16.41 27.18 5.12
N TYR A 117 -17.18 27.69 4.15
CA TYR A 117 -18.17 26.89 3.42
C TYR A 117 -17.56 25.67 2.71
N ASN A 118 -16.40 25.83 2.07
CA ASN A 118 -15.73 24.77 1.33
C ASN A 118 -15.17 23.69 2.26
N ALA A 119 -14.60 24.12 3.40
CA ALA A 119 -14.06 23.22 4.42
C ALA A 119 -15.18 22.42 5.09
N THR A 120 -16.24 23.10 5.53
CA THR A 120 -17.42 22.47 6.14
C THR A 120 -18.09 21.49 5.18
N LEU A 121 -18.29 21.89 3.91
CA LEU A 121 -18.93 21.02 2.92
C LEU A 121 -18.09 19.76 2.63
N LEU A 122 -16.76 19.90 2.56
CA LEU A 122 -15.87 18.75 2.37
C LEU A 122 -15.89 17.82 3.58
N LYS A 123 -15.92 18.37 4.80
CA LYS A 123 -15.99 17.62 6.06
C LYS A 123 -17.28 16.82 6.15
N LEU A 124 -18.44 17.47 5.95
CA LEU A 124 -19.75 16.82 5.92
C LEU A 124 -19.76 15.69 4.89
N TYR A 125 -19.30 15.97 3.66
CA TYR A 125 -19.26 14.95 2.60
C TYR A 125 -18.39 13.75 2.97
N ALA A 126 -17.20 13.97 3.53
CA ALA A 126 -16.23 12.91 3.77
C ALA A 126 -16.54 12.08 5.04
N ILE A 127 -16.95 12.75 6.12
CA ILE A 127 -17.15 12.14 7.44
C ILE A 127 -18.60 11.69 7.60
N ASP A 128 -19.53 12.65 7.59
CA ASP A 128 -20.93 12.40 7.99
C ASP A 128 -21.71 11.64 6.91
N PHE A 129 -21.46 11.95 5.64
CA PHE A 129 -22.21 11.40 4.51
C PHE A 129 -21.47 10.29 3.76
N LYS A 130 -20.31 9.82 4.24
CA LYS A 130 -19.55 8.70 3.64
C LYS A 130 -19.37 8.81 2.12
N LYS A 131 -19.10 10.02 1.62
CA LYS A 131 -18.94 10.36 0.19
C LYS A 131 -20.24 10.27 -0.64
N ASN A 132 -21.41 10.36 -0.02
CA ASN A 132 -22.71 10.37 -0.70
C ASN A 132 -23.23 11.80 -0.91
N ALA A 133 -22.90 12.40 -2.06
CA ALA A 133 -23.33 13.76 -2.40
C ALA A 133 -24.85 13.89 -2.60
N LYS A 134 -25.55 12.81 -2.96
CA LYS A 134 -27.00 12.82 -3.16
C LYS A 134 -27.74 12.92 -1.83
N GLU A 135 -27.27 12.20 -0.83
CA GLU A 135 -27.80 12.27 0.53
C GLU A 135 -27.47 13.61 1.19
N LEU A 136 -26.24 14.10 1.02
CA LEU A 136 -25.83 15.43 1.48
C LEU A 136 -26.75 16.52 0.88
N SER A 137 -27.05 16.45 -0.43
CA SER A 137 -27.97 17.39 -1.08
C SER A 137 -29.37 17.35 -0.47
N ARG A 138 -29.91 16.16 -0.22
CA ARG A 138 -31.24 15.99 0.40
C ARG A 138 -31.30 16.54 1.82
N LYS A 139 -30.25 16.35 2.62
CA LYS A 139 -30.22 16.77 4.03
C LYS A 139 -29.90 18.25 4.21
N THR A 140 -29.07 18.83 3.35
CA THR A 140 -28.63 20.24 3.48
C THR A 140 -29.45 21.21 2.62
N GLY A 141 -30.25 20.70 1.67
CA GLY A 141 -30.97 21.53 0.71
C GLY A 141 -30.06 22.17 -0.36
N ILE A 142 -28.75 21.94 -0.30
CA ILE A 142 -27.82 22.47 -1.30
C ILE A 142 -27.99 21.67 -2.60
N PRO A 143 -28.11 22.33 -3.78
CA PRO A 143 -28.23 21.63 -5.05
C PRO A 143 -27.06 20.68 -5.29
N TYR A 144 -27.38 19.44 -5.69
CA TYR A 144 -26.40 18.38 -5.95
C TYR A 144 -25.22 18.85 -6.81
N MET A 145 -25.49 19.57 -7.90
CA MET A 145 -24.45 20.06 -8.80
C MET A 145 -23.54 21.11 -8.13
N SER A 146 -24.07 21.93 -7.23
CA SER A 146 -23.28 22.88 -6.45
C SER A 146 -22.32 22.18 -5.50
N ILE A 147 -22.80 21.11 -4.84
CA ILE A 147 -21.98 20.27 -3.96
C ILE A 147 -20.82 19.66 -4.74
N ILE A 148 -21.10 18.99 -5.85
CA ILE A 148 -20.09 18.32 -6.67
C ILE A 148 -19.04 19.31 -7.19
N ARG A 149 -19.48 20.46 -7.72
CA ARG A 149 -18.58 21.50 -8.24
C ARG A 149 -17.69 22.06 -7.13
N THR A 150 -18.27 22.36 -5.97
CA THR A 150 -17.53 22.89 -4.82
C THR A 150 -16.51 21.88 -4.31
N ILE A 151 -16.89 20.61 -4.09
CA ILE A 151 -15.98 19.56 -3.63
C ILE A 151 -14.82 19.35 -4.61
N ASN A 152 -15.09 19.30 -5.91
CA ASN A 152 -14.05 19.10 -6.92
C ASN A 152 -13.09 20.28 -6.99
N LYS A 153 -13.61 21.51 -6.89
CA LYS A 153 -12.80 22.73 -6.83
C LYS A 153 -11.91 22.75 -5.58
N THR A 154 -12.50 22.47 -4.41
CA THR A 154 -11.81 22.36 -3.11
C THR A 154 -10.70 21.32 -3.16
N LYS A 155 -10.96 20.11 -3.66
CA LYS A 155 -9.93 19.06 -3.83
C LYS A 155 -8.79 19.50 -4.75
N LYS A 156 -9.11 20.18 -5.87
CA LYS A 156 -8.09 20.69 -6.80
C LYS A 156 -7.22 21.74 -6.13
N GLN A 157 -7.82 22.65 -5.36
CA GLN A 157 -7.10 23.68 -4.60
C GLN A 157 -6.18 23.07 -3.53
N MET A 158 -6.69 22.12 -2.74
CA MET A 158 -5.88 21.43 -1.73
C MET A 158 -4.70 20.68 -2.36
N LYS A 159 -4.91 20.01 -3.49
CA LYS A 159 -3.85 19.30 -4.22
C LYS A 159 -2.76 20.26 -4.76
N GLN A 160 -3.14 21.47 -5.15
CA GLN A 160 -2.17 22.49 -5.58
C GLN A 160 -1.36 23.03 -4.41
N ASN A 161 -1.99 23.26 -3.27
CA ASN A 161 -1.30 23.78 -2.09
C ASN A 161 -0.37 22.75 -1.42
N ILE A 162 -0.69 21.46 -1.46
CA ILE A 162 0.18 20.39 -0.94
C ILE A 162 1.41 20.16 -1.86
N ARG A 163 1.31 20.53 -3.14
CA ARG A 163 2.41 20.41 -4.13
C ARG A 163 3.37 21.60 -4.13
N LYS A 164 2.98 22.73 -3.52
CA LYS A 164 3.86 23.87 -3.29
C LYS A 164 4.68 23.63 -2.04
#